data_AF-A0A163X7J5-F1
#
_entry.id   AF-A0A163X7J5-F1
#
_cell.length_a   1.000
_cell.length_b   1.000
_cell.length_c   1.000
_cell.angle_alpha   90.00
_cell.angle_beta   90.00
_cell.angle_gamma   90.00
#
_symmetry.space_group_name_H-M   'P 1'
#
loop_
_entity.id
_entity.type
_entity.pdbx_description
1 polymer ?
#
loop_
_entity_poly.entity_id
_entity_poly.type
_entity_poly.pdbx_seq_one_letter_code
_entity_poly.pdbx_strand_id
1 'polypeptide(L)'
;MRPTPGHCATGWVTRAGEPDWNAGLGASNLQQAEILREWIDRWPIALHNIKWIADDACWNRTGHAMTIGDEFRKGGVPFIRAGKAAMTEEAGLARLRSMMWATDRDERHLWLKASRRCRAFWELTPLLARDQKKRELLDPTAITHCIDTWRYAANSVHKPYRVGRGPRFS
;
A
#
# COMPACT_ATOMS: atom_id res chain seq x y z
N MET A 1 -14.11 32.49 7.13
CA MET A 1 -13.69 32.03 5.79
C MET A 1 -14.81 31.17 5.22
N ARG A 2 -15.38 31.53 4.06
CA ARG A 2 -16.48 30.80 3.43
C ARG A 2 -15.96 29.53 2.74
N PRO A 3 -16.68 28.40 2.77
CA PRO A 3 -16.32 27.22 2.01
C PRO A 3 -16.57 27.45 0.51
N THR A 4 -15.60 27.05 -0.32
CA THR A 4 -15.70 27.07 -1.78
C THR A 4 -16.62 25.94 -2.29
N PRO A 5 -17.46 26.19 -3.30
CA PRO A 5 -18.33 25.18 -3.88
C PRO A 5 -17.55 24.33 -4.90
N GLY A 6 -17.14 23.15 -4.48
CA GLY A 6 -16.60 22.06 -5.29
C GLY A 6 -16.92 20.77 -4.57
N HIS A 7 -17.79 19.94 -5.14
CA HIS A 7 -18.39 18.78 -4.48
C HIS A 7 -17.33 17.73 -4.07
N CYS A 8 -17.46 17.23 -2.83
CA CYS A 8 -17.32 15.83 -2.37
C CYS A 8 -16.68 15.69 -0.97
N ALA A 9 -17.14 16.45 0.03
CA ALA A 9 -16.61 16.33 1.41
C ALA A 9 -17.57 15.65 2.41
N THR A 10 -18.61 14.93 1.94
CA THR A 10 -19.59 14.27 2.83
C THR A 10 -19.93 12.82 2.44
N GLY A 11 -19.34 12.27 1.37
CA GLY A 11 -19.66 10.92 0.87
C GLY A 11 -18.72 9.80 1.34
N TRP A 12 -17.60 10.13 1.98
CA TRP A 12 -16.51 9.18 2.27
C TRP A 12 -16.41 8.79 3.75
N VAL A 13 -17.46 9.11 4.50
CA VAL A 13 -17.61 8.70 5.89
C VAL A 13 -18.96 8.03 6.05
N THR A 14 -19.01 6.96 6.84
CA THR A 14 -20.26 6.34 7.26
C THR A 14 -21.13 7.35 8.00
N ARG A 15 -22.40 7.03 8.22
CA ARG A 15 -23.31 7.87 9.05
C ARG A 15 -22.77 8.13 10.46
N ALA A 16 -21.83 7.31 10.94
CA ALA A 16 -21.17 7.47 12.24
C ALA A 16 -19.91 8.36 12.19
N GLY A 17 -19.56 8.93 11.03
CA GLY A 17 -18.35 9.75 10.85
C GLY A 17 -17.06 8.95 10.70
N GLU A 18 -17.13 7.62 10.60
CA GLU A 18 -15.98 6.77 10.32
C GLU A 18 -15.63 6.75 8.83
N PRO A 19 -14.38 6.59 8.41
CA PRO A 19 -14.05 6.39 6.99
C PRO A 19 -14.86 5.22 6.40
N ASP A 20 -15.53 5.45 5.28
CA ASP A 20 -16.19 4.38 4.54
C ASP A 20 -15.14 3.56 3.79
N TRP A 21 -15.01 2.27 4.10
CA TRP A 21 -14.03 1.38 3.46
C TRP A 21 -14.40 1.01 2.02
N ASN A 22 -15.66 1.22 1.65
CA ASN A 22 -16.14 1.09 0.28
C ASN A 22 -15.98 2.40 -0.50
N ALA A 23 -15.50 3.47 0.13
CA ALA A 23 -15.15 4.72 -0.53
C ALA A 23 -14.15 4.45 -1.66
N GLY A 24 -14.60 4.61 -2.90
CA GLY A 24 -13.77 4.39 -4.09
C GLY A 24 -14.00 3.04 -4.77
N LEU A 25 -14.83 2.14 -4.23
CA LEU A 25 -15.29 0.97 -5.01
C LEU A 25 -16.10 1.45 -6.22
N GLY A 26 -15.68 1.01 -7.41
CA GLY A 26 -16.26 1.46 -8.69
C GLY A 26 -15.78 2.82 -9.18
N ALA A 27 -14.90 3.52 -8.43
CA ALA A 27 -14.29 4.75 -8.89
C ALA A 27 -13.20 4.48 -9.94
N SER A 28 -13.08 5.38 -10.91
CA SER A 28 -11.96 5.37 -11.86
C SER A 28 -10.62 5.58 -11.15
N ASN A 29 -9.52 5.17 -11.78
CA ASN A 29 -8.17 5.34 -11.22
C ASN A 29 -7.85 6.81 -10.90
N LEU A 30 -8.35 7.75 -11.71
CA LEU A 30 -8.18 9.18 -11.46
C LEU A 30 -8.93 9.65 -10.20
N GLN A 31 -10.18 9.20 -10.02
CA GLN A 31 -10.96 9.49 -8.82
C GLN A 31 -10.34 8.86 -7.58
N GLN A 32 -9.82 7.64 -7.68
CA GLN A 32 -9.08 7.00 -6.58
C GLN A 32 -7.83 7.81 -6.20
N ALA A 33 -7.11 8.38 -7.17
CA ALA A 33 -5.97 9.26 -6.91
C ALA A 33 -6.39 10.55 -6.17
N GLU A 34 -7.55 11.13 -6.51
CA GLU A 34 -8.11 12.29 -5.80
C GLU A 34 -8.45 11.96 -4.35
N ILE A 35 -9.12 10.83 -4.11
CA ILE A 35 -9.46 10.35 -2.76
C ILE A 35 -8.19 10.15 -1.92
N LEU A 36 -7.15 9.52 -2.49
CA LEU A 36 -5.88 9.31 -1.80
C LEU A 36 -5.21 10.62 -1.39
N ARG A 37 -5.20 11.63 -2.26
CA ARG A 37 -4.65 12.95 -1.94
C ARG A 37 -5.43 13.62 -0.82
N GLU A 38 -6.76 13.63 -0.90
CA GLU A 38 -7.62 14.19 0.14
C GLU A 38 -7.37 13.51 1.50
N TRP A 39 -7.18 12.19 1.51
CA TRP A 39 -6.89 11.44 2.73
C TRP A 39 -5.53 11.80 3.32
N ILE A 40 -4.52 11.96 2.48
CA ILE A 40 -3.17 12.29 2.91
C ILE A 40 -3.05 13.74 3.38
N ASP A 41 -3.78 14.68 2.78
CA ASP A 41 -3.80 16.09 3.19
C ASP A 41 -4.31 16.29 4.64
N ARG A 42 -4.97 15.27 5.22
CA ARG A 42 -5.36 15.25 6.64
C ARG A 42 -4.19 14.99 7.59
N TRP A 43 -3.05 14.57 7.06
CA TRP A 43 -1.83 14.32 7.82
C TRP A 43 -0.84 15.48 7.63
N PRO A 44 -0.05 15.82 8.65
CA PRO A 44 1.01 16.83 8.53
C PRO A 44 2.23 16.29 7.79
N ILE A 45 2.01 15.62 6.64
CA ILE A 45 3.04 15.01 5.81
C ILE A 45 2.94 15.65 4.43
N ALA A 46 4.00 16.33 4.01
CA ALA A 46 4.04 16.88 2.67
C ALA A 46 4.05 15.74 1.63
N LEU A 47 3.26 15.86 0.55
CA LEU A 47 3.13 14.84 -0.49
C LEU A 47 4.47 14.40 -1.09
N HIS A 48 5.44 15.31 -1.21
CA HIS A 48 6.77 15.01 -1.73
C HIS A 48 7.62 14.12 -0.79
N ASN A 49 7.25 14.00 0.48
CA ASN A 49 7.90 13.10 1.45
C ASN A 49 7.29 11.70 1.43
N ILE A 50 6.26 11.45 0.62
CA ILE A 50 5.57 10.17 0.54
C ILE A 50 6.12 9.36 -0.62
N LYS A 51 6.46 8.11 -0.33
CA LYS A 51 6.77 7.11 -1.35
C LYS A 51 5.50 6.34 -1.70
N TRP A 52 5.04 6.55 -2.93
CA TRP A 52 3.85 5.90 -3.45
C TRP A 52 4.22 4.56 -4.08
N ILE A 53 3.87 3.44 -3.47
CA ILE A 53 4.26 2.12 -3.99
C ILE A 53 3.02 1.37 -4.48
N ALA A 54 3.09 0.77 -5.66
CA ALA A 54 2.02 -0.03 -6.25
C ALA A 54 2.54 -1.36 -6.81
N ASP A 55 1.60 -2.28 -7.06
CA ASP A 55 1.88 -3.55 -7.72
C ASP A 55 2.52 -3.31 -9.10
N ASP A 56 3.52 -4.12 -9.46
CA ASP A 56 4.22 -4.02 -10.73
C ASP A 56 3.28 -4.18 -11.93
N ALA A 57 2.18 -4.91 -11.76
CA ALA A 57 1.14 -5.11 -12.76
C ALA A 57 0.41 -3.81 -13.15
N CYS A 58 0.45 -2.77 -12.31
CA CYS A 58 -0.16 -1.46 -12.63
C CYS A 58 0.43 -0.79 -13.88
N TRP A 59 1.59 -1.26 -14.36
CA TRP A 59 2.21 -0.78 -15.60
C TRP A 59 2.12 -1.75 -16.76
N ASN A 60 1.39 -2.86 -16.61
CA ASN A 60 1.13 -3.74 -17.73
C ASN A 60 0.19 -3.00 -18.70
N ARG A 61 0.57 -2.95 -19.97
CA ARG A 61 -0.25 -2.34 -21.01
C ARG A 61 -1.24 -3.35 -21.55
N THR A 62 -2.50 -2.94 -21.62
CA THR A 62 -3.55 -3.66 -22.34
C THR A 62 -3.85 -2.87 -23.61
N GLY A 63 -3.23 -3.24 -24.72
CA GLY A 63 -3.37 -2.54 -26.01
C GLY A 63 -2.77 -1.13 -26.01
N HIS A 64 -3.50 -0.19 -26.61
CA HIS A 64 -3.08 1.22 -26.78
C HIS A 64 -3.49 2.14 -25.61
N ALA A 65 -4.11 1.60 -24.56
CA ALA A 65 -4.57 2.39 -23.41
C ALA A 65 -3.41 2.83 -22.50
N MET A 66 -3.64 3.88 -21.71
CA MET A 66 -2.76 4.26 -20.60
C MET A 66 -2.72 3.14 -19.56
N THR A 67 -1.59 3.01 -18.86
CA THR A 67 -1.49 2.07 -17.74
C THR A 67 -2.16 2.66 -16.50
N ILE A 68 -2.54 1.80 -15.55
CA ILE A 68 -3.07 2.23 -14.24
C ILE A 68 -2.08 3.21 -13.58
N GLY A 69 -0.78 2.90 -13.61
CA GLY A 69 0.26 3.77 -13.07
C GLY A 69 0.34 5.14 -13.74
N ASP A 70 0.06 5.24 -15.05
CA ASP A 70 0.04 6.52 -15.76
C ASP A 70 -1.20 7.34 -15.40
N GLU A 71 -2.35 6.71 -15.21
CA GLU A 71 -3.58 7.37 -14.78
C GLU A 71 -3.47 7.94 -13.37
N PHE A 72 -2.92 7.17 -12.42
CA PHE A 72 -2.65 7.68 -11.07
C PHE A 72 -1.61 8.81 -11.07
N ARG A 73 -0.59 8.73 -11.93
CA ARG A 73 0.38 9.83 -12.09
C ARG A 73 -0.31 11.12 -12.56
N LYS A 74 -1.25 11.02 -13.51
CA LYS A 74 -2.06 12.18 -13.96
C LYS A 74 -2.89 12.75 -12.81
N GLY A 75 -3.36 11.91 -11.90
CA GLY A 75 -4.05 12.30 -10.66
C GLY A 75 -3.16 12.85 -9.55
N GLY A 76 -1.85 13.05 -9.79
CA GLY A 76 -0.92 13.58 -8.79
C GLY A 76 -0.39 12.54 -7.81
N VAL A 77 -0.59 11.25 -8.08
CA VAL A 77 -0.09 10.11 -7.29
C VAL A 77 0.95 9.34 -8.12
N PRO A 78 2.23 9.76 -8.10
CA PRO A 78 3.26 9.16 -8.93
C PRO A 78 3.76 7.84 -8.31
N PHE A 79 3.01 6.76 -8.50
CA PHE A 79 3.44 5.44 -8.01
C PHE A 79 4.80 5.01 -8.56
N ILE A 80 5.51 4.23 -7.75
CA ILE A 80 6.70 3.47 -8.08
C ILE A 80 6.41 1.98 -7.92
N ARG A 81 7.06 1.17 -8.75
CA ARG A 81 6.94 -0.30 -8.72
C ARG A 81 7.44 -0.85 -7.40
N ALA A 82 6.69 -1.77 -6.79
CA ALA A 82 7.08 -2.47 -5.57
C ALA A 82 8.26 -3.43 -5.79
N GLY A 83 8.51 -3.86 -7.02
CA GLY A 83 9.51 -4.88 -7.32
C GLY A 83 9.07 -6.26 -6.84
N LYS A 84 7.75 -6.55 -6.93
CA LYS A 84 7.16 -7.83 -6.54
C LYS A 84 7.85 -8.98 -7.25
N ALA A 85 8.25 -8.82 -8.52
CA ALA A 85 8.93 -9.88 -9.28
C ALA A 85 10.34 -10.21 -8.74
N ALA A 86 10.97 -9.33 -7.97
CA ALA A 86 12.31 -9.54 -7.42
C ALA A 86 12.31 -10.33 -6.10
N MET A 87 11.14 -10.68 -5.55
CA MET A 87 10.98 -11.34 -4.26
C MET A 87 9.83 -12.34 -4.32
N THR A 88 10.04 -13.57 -3.87
CA THR A 88 8.95 -14.54 -3.75
C THR A 88 7.92 -14.06 -2.72
N GLU A 89 6.67 -14.51 -2.85
CA GLU A 89 5.62 -14.21 -1.88
C GLU A 89 6.03 -14.67 -0.48
N GLU A 90 6.51 -15.90 -0.36
CA GLU A 90 7.03 -16.50 0.87
C GLU A 90 8.08 -15.60 1.53
N ALA A 91 9.11 -15.18 0.79
CA ALA A 91 10.18 -14.35 1.34
C ALA A 91 9.66 -12.97 1.78
N GLY A 92 8.71 -12.41 1.04
CA GLY A 92 8.03 -11.17 1.43
C GLY A 92 7.20 -11.30 2.70
N LEU A 93 6.45 -12.40 2.86
CA LEU A 93 5.65 -12.68 4.05
C LEU A 93 6.53 -12.98 5.27
N ALA A 94 7.61 -13.75 5.10
CA ALA A 94 8.58 -14.01 6.15
C ALA A 94 9.24 -12.72 6.64
N ARG A 95 9.56 -11.80 5.72
CA ARG A 95 10.08 -10.47 6.07
C ARG A 95 9.05 -9.66 6.85
N LEU A 96 7.81 -9.57 6.37
CA LEU A 96 6.75 -8.84 7.05
C LEU A 96 6.54 -9.38 8.47
N ARG A 97 6.50 -10.71 8.64
CA ARG A 97 6.43 -11.36 9.95
C ARG A 97 7.61 -11.00 10.85
N SER A 98 8.83 -10.95 10.30
CA SER A 98 10.03 -10.57 11.06
C SER A 98 9.96 -9.11 11.52
N MET A 99 9.49 -8.20 10.67
CA MET A 99 9.29 -6.79 11.02
C MET A 99 8.24 -6.62 12.11
N MET A 100 7.13 -7.36 12.04
CA MET A 100 6.10 -7.36 13.08
C MET A 100 6.63 -7.89 14.42
N TRP A 101 7.51 -8.90 14.39
CA TRP A 101 8.12 -9.45 15.60
C TRP A 101 9.14 -8.49 16.23
N ALA A 102 9.90 -7.76 15.41
CA ALA A 102 10.90 -6.79 15.89
C ALA A 102 10.29 -5.54 16.55
N THR A 103 9.01 -5.26 16.28
CA THR A 103 8.29 -4.11 16.84
C THR A 103 8.39 -4.06 18.36
N ASP A 104 8.89 -2.94 18.86
CA ASP A 104 9.11 -2.66 20.30
C ASP A 104 10.10 -3.62 20.99
N ARG A 105 10.89 -4.38 20.22
CA ARG A 105 11.90 -5.31 20.75
C ARG A 105 13.32 -4.96 20.33
N ASP A 106 13.50 -4.61 19.06
CA ASP A 106 14.82 -4.30 18.51
C ASP A 106 14.72 -3.23 17.42
N GLU A 107 15.09 -2.01 17.78
CA GLU A 107 15.07 -0.85 16.88
C GLU A 107 16.17 -0.89 15.81
N ARG A 108 17.17 -1.78 15.94
CA ARG A 108 18.23 -1.96 14.92
C ARG A 108 17.71 -2.74 13.72
N HIS A 109 16.63 -3.48 13.88
CA HIS A 109 15.95 -4.17 12.80
C HIS A 109 14.80 -3.32 12.27
N LEU A 110 14.44 -3.53 11.01
CA LEU A 110 13.24 -2.91 10.46
C LEU A 110 12.02 -3.44 11.23
N TRP A 111 11.17 -2.52 11.69
CA TRP A 111 9.97 -2.81 12.46
C TRP A 111 8.73 -2.21 11.80
N LEU A 112 7.55 -2.63 12.25
CA LEU A 112 6.28 -2.17 11.70
C LEU A 112 5.26 -1.90 12.80
N LYS A 113 4.64 -0.72 12.75
CA LYS A 113 3.53 -0.35 13.63
C LYS A 113 2.30 -0.03 12.77
N ALA A 114 1.18 -0.64 13.13
CA ALA A 114 -0.12 -0.34 12.54
C ALA A 114 -1.01 0.33 13.60
N SER A 115 -1.59 1.48 13.27
CA SER A 115 -2.59 2.12 14.11
C SER A 115 -3.85 1.24 14.23
N ARG A 116 -4.62 1.38 15.30
CA ARG A 116 -5.96 0.76 15.41
C ARG A 116 -6.90 1.18 14.27
N ARG A 117 -6.63 2.32 13.62
CA ARG A 117 -7.38 2.78 12.44
C ARG A 117 -7.11 1.95 11.18
N CYS A 118 -6.05 1.14 11.14
CA CYS A 118 -5.76 0.23 10.04
C CYS A 118 -6.66 -1.03 10.10
N ARG A 119 -7.99 -0.85 10.08
CA ARG A 119 -8.96 -1.93 10.33
C ARG A 119 -8.80 -3.08 9.35
N ALA A 120 -8.65 -2.80 8.05
CA ALA A 120 -8.42 -3.84 7.04
C ALA A 120 -7.23 -4.76 7.41
N PHE A 121 -6.16 -4.21 7.99
CA PHE A 121 -5.04 -5.01 8.45
C PHE A 121 -5.42 -5.89 9.64
N TRP A 122 -6.04 -5.31 10.66
CA TRP A 122 -6.37 -6.02 11.90
C TRP A 122 -7.50 -7.04 11.74
N GLU A 123 -8.47 -6.77 10.88
CA GLU A 123 -9.65 -7.61 10.70
C GLU A 123 -9.40 -8.70 9.66
N LEU A 124 -8.68 -8.42 8.56
CA LEU A 124 -8.51 -9.39 7.47
C LEU A 124 -7.26 -10.25 7.61
N THR A 125 -6.14 -9.69 8.08
CA THR A 125 -4.86 -10.43 8.15
C THR A 125 -4.94 -11.69 9.01
N PRO A 126 -5.59 -11.70 10.19
CA PRO A 126 -5.70 -12.91 11.01
C PRO A 126 -6.57 -14.01 10.38
N LEU A 127 -7.42 -13.66 9.41
CA LEU A 127 -8.35 -14.58 8.76
C LEU A 127 -7.74 -15.27 7.53
N LEU A 128 -6.52 -14.90 7.15
CA LEU A 128 -5.88 -15.45 5.96
C LEU A 128 -5.54 -16.93 6.16
N ALA A 129 -6.18 -17.78 5.36
CA ALA A 129 -5.83 -19.19 5.28
C ALA A 129 -4.48 -19.38 4.59
N ARG A 130 -3.79 -20.46 4.97
CA ARG A 130 -2.57 -20.92 4.30
C ARG A 130 -2.93 -21.88 3.19
N ASP A 131 -2.09 -21.94 2.16
CA ASP A 131 -2.22 -22.95 1.12
C ASP A 131 -2.05 -24.37 1.74
N GLN A 132 -2.95 -25.28 1.38
CA GLN A 132 -3.01 -26.64 1.93
C GLN A 132 -1.80 -27.50 1.51
N LYS A 133 -1.21 -27.22 0.34
CA LYS A 133 -0.06 -27.93 -0.24
C LYS A 133 1.26 -27.24 0.14
N LYS A 134 1.26 -25.91 0.25
CA LYS A 134 2.43 -25.07 0.53
C LYS A 134 2.16 -24.14 1.71
N ARG A 135 2.31 -24.64 2.94
CA ARG A 135 1.91 -23.95 4.18
C ARG A 135 2.63 -22.63 4.45
N GLU A 136 3.72 -22.37 3.74
CA GLU A 136 4.49 -21.13 3.74
C GLU A 136 3.85 -20.02 2.90
N LEU A 137 2.92 -20.37 2.00
CA LEU A 137 2.15 -19.46 1.16
C LEU A 137 0.74 -19.24 1.70
N LEU A 138 0.11 -18.17 1.22
CA LEU A 138 -1.31 -17.92 1.46
C LEU A 138 -2.16 -18.76 0.50
N ASP A 139 -3.38 -19.08 0.92
CA ASP A 139 -4.36 -19.71 0.04
C ASP A 139 -4.55 -18.81 -1.20
N PRO A 140 -4.36 -19.34 -2.43
CA PRO A 140 -4.46 -18.55 -3.65
C PRO A 140 -5.87 -18.00 -3.92
N THR A 141 -6.89 -18.51 -3.22
CA THR A 141 -8.28 -18.04 -3.28
C THR A 141 -8.60 -16.98 -2.22
N ALA A 142 -7.69 -16.73 -1.27
CA ALA A 142 -7.90 -15.74 -0.23
C ALA A 142 -7.85 -14.30 -0.79
N ILE A 143 -8.60 -13.40 -0.15
CA ILE A 143 -8.56 -11.97 -0.46
C ILE A 143 -7.31 -11.35 0.22
N THR A 144 -6.20 -11.33 -0.51
CA THR A 144 -4.88 -10.92 0.03
C THR A 144 -4.55 -9.44 -0.15
N HIS A 145 -5.41 -8.65 -0.81
CA HIS A 145 -5.10 -7.27 -1.20
C HIS A 145 -4.55 -6.39 -0.06
N CYS A 146 -5.09 -6.54 1.15
CA CYS A 146 -4.59 -5.81 2.31
C CYS A 146 -3.15 -6.22 2.65
N ILE A 147 -2.90 -7.52 2.88
CA ILE A 147 -1.58 -8.00 3.29
C ILE A 147 -0.51 -7.80 2.21
N ASP A 148 -0.91 -7.88 0.94
CA ASP A 148 -0.02 -7.62 -0.19
C ASP A 148 0.46 -6.17 -0.21
N THR A 149 -0.41 -5.21 0.11
CA THR A 149 -0.01 -3.80 0.24
C THR A 149 1.08 -3.62 1.30
N TRP A 150 0.94 -4.27 2.46
CA TRP A 150 1.95 -4.24 3.52
C TRP A 150 3.24 -4.94 3.11
N ARG A 151 3.14 -6.08 2.41
CA ARG A 151 4.29 -6.81 1.87
C ARG A 151 5.07 -5.97 0.85
N TYR A 152 4.38 -5.22 -0.01
CA TYR A 152 5.01 -4.30 -0.96
C TYR A 152 5.75 -3.17 -0.26
N ALA A 153 5.12 -2.57 0.76
CA ALA A 153 5.76 -1.55 1.59
C ALA A 153 7.03 -2.11 2.27
N ALA A 154 6.93 -3.27 2.93
CA ALA A 154 8.05 -3.95 3.59
C ALA A 154 9.21 -4.26 2.63
N ASN A 155 8.89 -4.72 1.42
CA ASN A 155 9.90 -5.00 0.39
C ASN A 155 10.56 -3.74 -0.15
N SER A 156 9.81 -2.64 -0.27
CA SER A 156 10.35 -1.38 -0.79
C SER A 156 11.36 -0.72 0.15
N VAL A 157 11.16 -0.85 1.47
CA VAL A 157 12.05 -0.27 2.49
C VAL A 157 13.30 -1.11 2.66
N HIS A 158 13.17 -2.43 2.49
CA HIS A 158 14.27 -3.36 2.54
C HIS A 158 14.89 -3.55 1.16
N LYS A 159 15.59 -2.52 0.65
CA LYS A 159 16.39 -2.70 -0.57
C LYS A 159 17.52 -3.69 -0.27
N PRO A 160 17.67 -4.78 -1.05
CA PRO A 160 18.83 -5.64 -0.91
C PRO A 160 20.10 -4.84 -1.17
N TYR A 161 21.18 -5.20 -0.49
CA TYR A 161 22.51 -4.68 -0.77
C TYR A 161 22.81 -4.92 -2.25
N ARG A 162 22.87 -3.86 -3.06
CA ARG A 162 23.33 -3.99 -4.45
C ARG A 162 24.83 -4.21 -4.40
N VAL A 163 25.26 -5.46 -4.55
CA VAL A 163 26.67 -5.78 -4.80
C VAL A 163 27.10 -4.94 -6.01
N GLY A 164 28.00 -3.98 -5.78
CA GLY A 164 28.54 -3.08 -6.82
C GLY A 164 28.17 -1.59 -6.74
N ARG A 165 27.34 -1.13 -5.79
CA ARG A 165 27.25 0.31 -5.46
C ARG A 165 27.29 0.48 -3.95
N GLY A 166 28.46 0.87 -3.45
CA GLY A 166 28.64 1.28 -2.05
C GLY A 166 27.68 2.41 -1.65
N PRO A 167 27.49 2.64 -0.34
CA PRO A 167 26.58 3.66 0.15
C PRO A 167 26.97 5.03 -0.40
N ARG A 168 26.06 5.66 -1.14
CA ARG A 168 26.16 7.09 -1.45
C ARG A 168 25.55 7.83 -0.28
N PHE A 169 26.40 8.35 0.59
CA PHE A 169 26.04 9.44 1.47
C PHE A 169 25.95 10.69 0.61
N SER A 170 24.75 11.27 0.52
CA SER A 170 24.50 12.60 -0.01
C SER A 170 23.56 13.32 0.94
#